data_AF-A0A6N8HFT5-F1
#
_entry.id   AF-A0A6N8HFT5-F1
#
_cell.length_a   1.000
_cell.length_b   1.000
_cell.length_c   1.000
_cell.angle_alpha   90.00
_cell.angle_beta   90.00
_cell.angle_gamma   90.00
#
_symmetry.space_group_name_H-M   'P 1'
#
loop_
_entity.id
_entity.type
_entity.pdbx_description
1 polymer ?
#
loop_
_entity_poly.entity_id
_entity_poly.type
_entity_poly.pdbx_seq_one_letter_code
_entity_poly.pdbx_strand_id
1 'polypeptide(L)'
;MYLQYKYKWIEWLEEQSAKMSNVQLRISLVSFFVLGLLGCTYSVYRGIRGYAPPTVVLESVRVLIPPLPDDPFPVVTDSAFSNAIPDLNHFLERLRYPEEGLIFYDSIQRLNPGFLDSIKMFRHYYTYSKMENYEKRKKGKEQTTP
;
A
#
# COMPACT_ATOMS: atom_id res chain seq x y z
N MET A 1 11.36 4.26 -12.90
CA MET A 1 11.07 5.47 -13.70
C MET A 1 10.19 6.49 -12.96
N TYR A 2 8.98 6.15 -12.51
CA TYR A 2 8.06 7.10 -11.84
C TYR A 2 8.70 7.90 -10.66
N LEU A 3 9.48 7.22 -9.82
CA LEU A 3 10.19 7.86 -8.70
C LEU A 3 11.22 8.90 -9.17
N GLN A 4 11.96 8.62 -10.25
CA GLN A 4 12.96 9.56 -10.78
C GLN A 4 12.29 10.82 -11.36
N TYR A 5 11.11 10.69 -11.97
CA TYR A 5 10.34 11.84 -12.44
C TYR A 5 9.82 12.70 -11.28
N LYS A 6 9.39 12.08 -10.18
CA LYS A 6 8.99 12.82 -8.96
C LYS A 6 10.15 13.61 -8.37
N TYR A 7 11.33 13.00 -8.23
CA TYR A 7 12.51 13.70 -7.69
C TYR A 7 12.91 14.90 -8.54
N LYS A 8 12.98 14.74 -9.87
CA LYS A 8 13.28 15.87 -10.77
C LYS A 8 12.24 16.99 -10.69
N TRP A 9 10.97 16.64 -10.49
CA TRP A 9 9.91 17.63 -10.37
C TRP A 9 10.00 18.42 -9.05
N ILE A 10 10.39 17.75 -7.97
CA ILE A 10 10.62 18.38 -6.66
C ILE A 10 11.83 19.31 -6.71
N GLU A 11 12.96 18.85 -7.27
CA GLU A 11 14.16 19.69 -7.46
C GLU A 11 13.85 20.93 -8.30
N TRP A 12 13.10 20.77 -9.39
CA TRP A 12 12.69 21.89 -10.23
C TRP A 12 11.82 22.90 -9.45
N LEU A 13 10.87 22.42 -8.64
CA LEU A 13 10.05 23.28 -7.79
C LEU A 13 10.88 24.04 -6.75
N GLU A 14 11.85 23.36 -6.15
CA GLU A 14 12.73 23.94 -5.15
C GLU A 14 13.56 25.08 -5.77
N GLU A 15 14.16 24.86 -6.94
CA GLU A 15 14.89 25.90 -7.67
C GLU A 15 14.03 27.11 -8.05
N GLN A 16 12.78 26.89 -8.48
CA GLN A 16 11.87 27.97 -8.83
C GLN A 16 11.41 28.74 -7.58
N SER A 17 11.15 28.03 -6.48
CA SER A 17 10.74 28.64 -5.21
C SER A 17 11.85 29.48 -4.59
N ALA A 18 13.11 29.04 -4.70
CA ALA A 18 14.28 29.76 -4.19
C ALA A 18 14.57 31.06 -4.96
N LYS A 19 14.18 31.14 -6.23
CA LYS A 19 14.36 32.32 -7.09
C LYS A 19 13.22 33.34 -6.98
N MET A 20 12.10 32.99 -6.36
CA MET A 20 10.95 33.88 -6.26
C MET A 20 11.06 34.86 -5.10
N SER A 21 10.71 36.12 -5.36
CA SER A 21 10.59 37.14 -4.32
C SER A 21 9.42 36.82 -3.37
N ASN A 22 9.53 37.18 -2.09
CA ASN A 22 8.49 36.97 -1.07
C ASN A 22 7.10 37.50 -1.49
N VAL A 23 7.06 38.55 -2.32
CA VAL A 23 5.80 39.10 -2.87
C VAL A 23 5.20 38.16 -3.91
N GLN A 24 6.01 37.60 -4.80
CA GLN A 24 5.57 36.64 -5.81
C GLN A 24 5.08 35.35 -5.18
N LEU A 25 5.75 34.87 -4.13
CA LEU A 25 5.34 33.68 -3.38
C LEU A 25 3.96 33.86 -2.73
N ARG A 26 3.67 35.04 -2.19
CA ARG A 26 2.34 35.36 -1.66
C ARG A 26 1.27 35.38 -2.74
N ILE A 27 1.56 36.00 -3.90
CA ILE A 27 0.63 36.05 -5.02
C ILE A 27 0.35 34.63 -5.55
N SER A 28 1.38 33.81 -5.73
CA SER A 28 1.22 32.43 -6.20
C SER A 28 0.39 31.60 -5.22
N LEU A 29 0.64 31.74 -3.91
CA LEU A 29 -0.12 31.05 -2.88
C LEU A 29 -1.60 31.47 -2.90
N VAL A 30 -1.88 32.77 -2.93
CA VAL A 30 -3.26 33.28 -3.02
C VAL A 30 -3.94 32.79 -4.31
N SER A 31 -3.26 32.84 -5.45
CA SER A 31 -3.82 32.35 -6.72
C SER A 31 -4.13 30.86 -6.69
N PHE A 32 -3.28 30.04 -6.06
CA PHE A 32 -3.49 28.61 -5.91
C PHE A 32 -4.73 28.31 -5.06
N PHE A 33 -4.91 29.03 -3.95
CA PHE A 33 -6.11 28.90 -3.12
C PHE A 33 -7.38 29.33 -3.86
N VAL A 34 -7.35 30.44 -4.59
CA VAL A 34 -8.50 30.92 -5.37
C VAL A 34 -8.88 29.91 -6.47
N LEU A 35 -7.90 29.41 -7.22
CA LEU A 35 -8.12 28.40 -8.25
C LEU A 35 -8.63 27.07 -7.66
N GLY A 36 -8.08 26.65 -6.52
CA GLY A 36 -8.54 25.46 -5.81
C GLY A 36 -10.00 25.59 -5.35
N LEU A 37 -10.36 26.73 -4.75
CA LEU A 37 -11.74 27.00 -4.34
C LEU A 37 -12.71 27.06 -5.52
N LEU A 38 -12.32 27.70 -6.63
CA LEU A 38 -13.10 27.69 -7.88
C LEU A 38 -13.27 26.28 -8.44
N GLY A 39 -12.23 25.44 -8.42
CA GLY A 39 -12.31 24.04 -8.85
C GLY A 39 -13.24 23.20 -7.96
N CYS A 40 -13.16 23.37 -6.64
CA CYS A 40 -14.03 22.68 -5.69
C CYS A 40 -15.50 23.09 -5.86
N THR A 41 -15.77 24.39 -5.91
CA THR A 41 -17.14 24.90 -6.12
C THR A 41 -17.70 24.46 -7.47
N TYR A 42 -16.89 24.47 -8.53
CA TYR A 42 -17.28 23.96 -9.84
C TYR A 42 -17.58 22.45 -9.81
N SER A 43 -16.79 21.66 -9.08
CA SER A 43 -17.01 20.22 -8.92
C SER A 43 -18.32 19.91 -8.18
N VAL A 44 -18.60 20.65 -7.10
CA VAL A 44 -19.87 20.56 -6.37
C VAL A 44 -21.04 20.97 -7.26
N TYR A 45 -20.90 22.06 -8.01
CA TYR A 45 -21.91 22.53 -8.96
C TYR A 45 -22.22 21.48 -10.04
N ARG A 46 -21.19 20.83 -10.61
CA ARG A 46 -21.37 19.73 -11.58
C ARG A 46 -22.07 18.52 -10.95
N GLY A 47 -21.73 18.19 -9.70
CA GLY A 47 -22.38 17.12 -8.94
C GLY A 47 -23.88 17.39 -8.72
N ILE A 48 -24.24 18.61 -8.32
CA ILE A 48 -25.66 18.99 -8.11
C ILE A 48 -26.45 19.00 -9.43
N ARG A 49 -25.84 19.48 -10.52
CA ARG A 49 -26.49 19.51 -11.84
C ARG A 49 -26.54 18.17 -12.57
N GLY A 50 -26.08 17.09 -11.94
CA GLY A 50 -26.14 15.74 -12.53
C GLY A 50 -25.23 15.57 -13.75
N TYR A 51 -24.20 16.40 -13.90
CA TYR A 51 -23.15 16.12 -14.87
C TYR A 51 -22.34 14.94 -14.35
N ALA A 52 -22.72 13.74 -14.78
CA ALA A 52 -21.98 12.53 -14.46
C ALA A 52 -20.49 12.76 -14.76
N PRO A 53 -19.57 12.36 -13.86
CA PRO A 53 -18.17 12.32 -14.21
C PRO A 53 -18.03 11.48 -15.50
N PRO A 54 -17.07 11.79 -16.39
CA PRO A 54 -16.77 10.89 -17.49
C PRO A 54 -16.59 9.51 -16.86
N THR A 55 -17.40 8.56 -17.32
CA THR A 55 -17.26 7.15 -16.95
C THR A 55 -15.85 6.77 -17.35
N VAL A 56 -14.94 6.86 -16.39
CA VAL A 56 -13.62 6.29 -16.51
C VAL A 56 -13.94 4.82 -16.60
N VAL A 57 -13.93 4.28 -17.81
CA VAL A 57 -13.91 2.84 -18.02
C VAL A 57 -12.58 2.44 -17.40
N LEU A 58 -12.62 2.09 -16.11
CA LEU A 58 -11.52 1.36 -15.49
C LEU A 58 -11.49 0.06 -16.27
N GLU A 59 -10.66 0.03 -17.29
CA GLU A 59 -10.31 -1.20 -17.98
C GLU A 59 -9.78 -2.10 -16.88
N SER A 60 -10.56 -3.12 -16.54
CA SER A 60 -10.19 -4.06 -15.50
C SER A 60 -8.85 -4.62 -15.93
N VAL A 61 -7.78 -4.32 -15.19
CA VAL A 61 -6.50 -4.98 -15.38
C VAL A 61 -6.82 -6.46 -15.31
N ARG A 62 -6.77 -7.16 -16.45
CA ARG A 62 -6.91 -8.61 -16.49
C ARG A 62 -5.71 -9.13 -15.74
N VAL A 63 -5.86 -9.32 -14.44
CA VAL A 63 -4.97 -10.15 -13.66
C VAL A 63 -5.05 -11.50 -14.37
N LEU A 64 -3.97 -11.89 -15.03
CA LEU A 64 -3.80 -13.28 -15.44
C LEU A 64 -3.83 -14.05 -14.13
N ILE A 65 -5.01 -14.54 -13.74
CA ILE A 65 -5.13 -15.50 -12.66
C ILE A 65 -4.52 -16.76 -13.28
N PRO A 66 -3.31 -17.19 -12.86
CA PRO A 66 -2.81 -18.47 -13.32
C PRO A 66 -3.86 -19.53 -12.98
N PRO A 67 -4.08 -20.53 -13.86
CA PRO A 67 -5.03 -21.60 -13.57
C PRO A 67 -4.76 -22.13 -12.17
N LEU A 68 -5.81 -22.19 -11.35
CA LEU A 68 -5.73 -22.79 -10.02
C LEU A 68 -5.12 -24.18 -10.23
N PRO A 69 -4.01 -24.52 -9.54
CA PRO A 69 -3.47 -25.86 -9.66
C PRO A 69 -4.56 -26.87 -9.26
N ASP A 70 -4.80 -27.86 -10.11
CA ASP A 70 -5.79 -28.93 -9.91
C ASP A 70 -5.43 -29.84 -8.72
N ASP A 71 -4.28 -29.63 -8.10
CA ASP A 71 -3.85 -30.39 -6.93
C ASP A 71 -4.65 -29.96 -5.69
N PRO A 72 -5.14 -30.93 -4.89
CA PRO A 72 -5.74 -30.61 -3.60
C PRO A 72 -4.66 -29.91 -2.78
N PHE A 73 -4.86 -28.60 -2.52
CA PHE A 73 -4.02 -27.87 -1.59
C PHE A 73 -3.90 -28.71 -0.33
N PRO A 74 -2.69 -29.15 0.07
CA PRO A 74 -2.55 -29.89 1.31
C PRO A 74 -3.16 -29.00 2.39
N VAL A 75 -4.07 -29.56 3.19
CA VAL A 75 -4.61 -28.87 4.36
C VAL A 75 -3.41 -28.59 5.26
N VAL A 76 -2.84 -27.40 5.12
CA VAL A 76 -1.66 -26.99 5.86
C VAL A 76 -2.14 -26.86 7.30
N THR A 77 -1.75 -27.82 8.14
CA THR A 77 -2.00 -27.76 9.59
C THR A 77 -1.55 -26.41 10.13
N ASP A 78 -2.31 -25.81 11.05
CA ASP A 78 -2.05 -24.48 11.62
C ASP A 78 -0.59 -24.29 12.10
N SER A 79 0.07 -25.37 12.53
CA SER A 79 1.48 -25.38 12.95
C SER A 79 2.46 -25.11 11.80
N ALA A 80 2.22 -25.66 10.61
CA ALA A 80 3.08 -25.47 9.44
C ALA A 80 2.93 -24.03 8.90
N PHE A 81 1.71 -23.49 8.93
CA PHE A 81 1.45 -22.10 8.51
C PHE A 81 2.01 -21.07 9.52
N SER A 82 1.96 -21.39 10.83
CA SER A 82 2.53 -20.56 11.89
C SER A 82 4.04 -20.32 11.73
N ASN A 83 4.77 -21.26 11.14
CA ASN A 83 6.22 -21.17 10.97
C ASN A 83 6.60 -20.61 9.59
N ALA A 84 5.78 -20.85 8.57
CA ALA A 84 6.05 -20.37 7.20
C ALA A 84 6.05 -18.83 7.07
N ILE A 85 5.19 -18.11 7.78
CA ILE A 85 5.12 -16.63 7.70
C ILE A 85 6.38 -15.96 8.28
N PRO A 86 6.85 -16.32 9.50
CA PRO A 86 8.14 -15.85 10.01
C PRO A 86 9.32 -16.20 9.09
N ASP A 87 9.36 -17.43 8.58
CA ASP A 87 10.45 -17.91 7.72
C ASP A 87 10.50 -17.13 6.38
N LEU A 88 9.33 -16.85 5.80
CA LEU A 88 9.23 -16.03 4.59
C LEU A 88 9.72 -14.59 4.81
N ASN A 89 9.36 -13.97 5.94
CA ASN A 89 9.87 -12.63 6.27
C ASN A 89 11.39 -12.65 6.47
N HIS A 90 11.91 -13.65 7.18
CA HIS A 90 13.35 -13.78 7.39
C HIS A 90 14.08 -13.98 6.05
N PHE A 91 13.50 -14.76 5.13
CA PHE A 91 14.04 -14.94 3.79
C PHE A 91 14.04 -13.63 2.98
N LEU A 92 12.93 -12.88 3.00
CA LEU A 92 12.83 -11.58 2.33
C LEU A 92 13.78 -10.54 2.93
N GLU A 93 13.99 -10.54 4.24
CA GLU A 93 14.99 -9.68 4.88
C GLU A 93 16.41 -10.08 4.48
N ARG A 94 16.72 -11.39 4.45
CA ARG A 94 18.03 -11.91 4.01
C ARG A 94 18.35 -11.51 2.57
N LEU A 95 17.36 -11.49 1.69
CA LEU A 95 17.53 -11.05 0.31
C LEU A 95 18.01 -9.59 0.20
N ARG A 96 17.78 -8.73 1.19
CA ARG A 96 18.15 -7.31 1.11
C ARG A 96 19.63 -7.03 1.35
N TYR A 97 20.40 -8.00 1.87
CA TYR A 97 21.80 -7.79 2.25
C TYR A 97 22.81 -8.06 1.13
N PRO A 98 22.77 -9.20 0.41
CA PRO A 98 23.67 -9.40 -0.72
C PRO A 98 23.22 -8.58 -1.93
N GLU A 99 24.15 -8.03 -2.72
CA GLU A 99 23.83 -7.24 -3.92
C GLU A 99 22.96 -8.01 -4.92
N GLU A 100 23.27 -9.30 -5.14
CA GLU A 100 22.49 -10.18 -6.02
C GLU A 100 21.06 -10.42 -5.49
N GLY A 101 20.93 -10.56 -4.17
CA GLY A 101 19.62 -10.71 -3.53
C GLY A 101 18.80 -9.43 -3.59
N LEU A 102 19.45 -8.27 -3.49
CA LEU A 102 18.79 -6.97 -3.57
C LEU A 102 18.16 -6.76 -4.94
N ILE A 103 18.85 -7.18 -6.01
CA ILE A 103 18.30 -7.16 -7.39
C ILE A 103 17.04 -8.02 -7.47
N PHE A 104 17.05 -9.19 -6.84
CA PHE A 104 15.89 -10.10 -6.80
C PHE A 104 14.74 -9.54 -5.95
N TYR A 105 15.05 -8.94 -4.81
CA TYR A 105 14.07 -8.27 -3.97
C TYR A 105 13.39 -7.11 -4.71
N ASP A 106 14.19 -6.29 -5.40
CA ASP A 106 13.70 -5.20 -6.25
C ASP A 106 12.85 -5.70 -7.42
N SER A 107 13.21 -6.84 -8.03
CA SER A 107 12.44 -7.42 -9.13
C SER A 107 11.07 -7.91 -8.64
N ILE A 108 11.01 -8.57 -7.48
CA ILE A 108 9.76 -8.99 -6.83
C ILE A 108 8.88 -7.77 -6.55
N GLN A 109 9.45 -6.70 -5.98
CA GLN A 109 8.71 -5.48 -5.66
C GLN A 109 8.19 -4.76 -6.92
N ARG A 110 8.95 -4.78 -8.02
CA ARG A 110 8.54 -4.17 -9.29
C ARG A 110 7.48 -4.98 -10.02
N LEU A 111 7.61 -6.31 -10.04
CA LEU A 111 6.68 -7.20 -10.75
C LEU A 111 5.36 -7.37 -10.01
N ASN A 112 5.38 -7.31 -8.67
CA ASN A 112 4.21 -7.52 -7.82
C ASN A 112 4.03 -6.36 -6.83
N PRO A 113 3.61 -5.17 -7.31
CA PRO A 113 3.34 -4.04 -6.42
C PRO A 113 2.27 -4.42 -5.39
N GLY A 114 2.59 -4.25 -4.10
CA GLY A 114 1.71 -4.58 -2.98
C GLY A 114 1.91 -5.96 -2.34
N PHE A 115 2.73 -6.84 -2.93
CA PHE A 115 3.01 -8.18 -2.39
C PHE A 115 3.58 -8.13 -0.96
N LEU A 116 4.54 -7.25 -0.72
CA LEU A 116 5.15 -7.06 0.61
C LEU A 116 4.12 -6.54 1.64
N ASP A 117 3.18 -5.71 1.20
CA ASP A 117 2.12 -5.20 2.07
C ASP A 117 1.08 -6.27 2.38
N SER A 118 0.75 -7.14 1.41
CA SER A 118 -0.07 -8.32 1.64
C SER A 118 0.56 -9.26 2.66
N ILE A 119 1.86 -9.54 2.56
CA ILE A 119 2.58 -10.37 3.55
C ILE A 119 2.51 -9.75 4.96
N LYS A 120 2.70 -8.43 5.07
CA LYS A 120 2.57 -7.72 6.36
C LYS A 120 1.15 -7.82 6.92
N MET A 121 0.13 -7.67 6.07
CA MET A 121 -1.27 -7.78 6.46
C MET A 121 -1.60 -9.19 6.96
N PHE A 122 -1.15 -10.21 6.23
CA PHE A 122 -1.30 -11.61 6.63
C PHE A 122 -0.65 -11.91 7.98
N ARG A 123 0.57 -11.41 8.19
CA ARG A 123 1.26 -11.53 9.49
C ARG A 123 0.47 -10.87 10.61
N HIS A 124 -0.06 -9.67 10.38
CA HIS A 124 -0.83 -8.94 11.38
C HIS A 124 -2.10 -9.71 11.76
N TYR A 125 -2.85 -10.17 10.76
CA TYR A 125 -4.05 -10.98 10.97
C TYR A 125 -3.78 -12.24 11.78
N TYR A 126 -2.72 -12.99 11.45
CA TYR A 126 -2.39 -14.22 12.14
C TYR A 126 -1.93 -13.99 13.59
N THR A 127 -1.12 -12.94 13.80
CA THR A 127 -0.66 -12.56 15.15
C THR A 127 -1.85 -12.18 16.03
N TYR A 128 -2.77 -11.39 15.50
CA TYR A 128 -3.98 -10.94 16.20
C TYR A 128 -4.91 -12.11 16.53
N SER A 129 -5.18 -12.99 15.56
CA SER A 129 -6.01 -14.19 15.77
C SER A 129 -5.43 -15.11 16.85
N LYS A 130 -4.10 -15.28 16.89
CA LYS A 130 -3.43 -16.09 17.92
C LYS A 130 -3.53 -15.46 19.31
N MET A 131 -3.40 -14.13 19.41
CA MET A 131 -3.58 -13.41 20.67
C MET A 131 -5.01 -13.51 21.19
N GLU A 132 -6.02 -13.34 20.33
CA GLU A 132 -7.43 -13.47 20.71
C GLU A 132 -7.75 -14.88 21.24
N ASN A 133 -7.25 -15.92 20.57
CA ASN A 133 -7.41 -17.30 21.03
C ASN A 133 -6.69 -17.58 22.35
N TYR A 134 -5.52 -16.97 22.59
CA TYR A 134 -4.82 -17.08 23.87
C TYR A 134 -5.60 -16.42 25.02
N GLU A 135 -6.15 -15.23 24.80
CA GLU A 135 -6.96 -14.53 25.80
C GLU A 135 -8.24 -15.28 26.16
N LYS A 136 -8.93 -15.86 25.17
CA LYS A 136 -10.13 -16.70 25.40
C LYS A 136 -9.78 -17.93 26.25
N ARG A 137 -8.65 -18.59 25.98
CA ARG A 137 -8.18 -19.75 26.77
C ARG A 137 -7.76 -19.36 28.19
N LYS A 138 -7.16 -18.18 28.38
CA LYS A 138 -6.78 -17.68 29.71
C LYS A 138 -8.02 -17.38 30.57
N LYS A 139 -9.00 -16.66 30.02
CA LYS A 139 -10.27 -16.34 30.71
C LYS A 139 -11.09 -17.60 31.06
N GLY A 140 -11.10 -18.59 30.18
CA GLY A 140 -11.77 -19.88 30.45
C GLY A 140 -11.13 -20.70 31.58
N LYS A 141 -9.81 -20.57 31.80
CA LYS A 141 -9.10 -21.24 32.90
C LYS A 141 -9.28 -20.51 34.24
N GLU A 142 -9.37 -19.19 34.24
CA GLU A 142 -9.64 -18.39 35.46
C GLU A 142 -11.05 -18.64 36.02
N GLN A 143 -12.04 -19.00 35.18
CA GLN A 143 -13.41 -19.33 35.62
C GLN A 143 -13.59 -20.77 36.16
N THR A 144 -12.60 -21.65 36.02
CA THR A 144 -12.68 -23.07 36.44
C THR A 144 -11.85 -23.39 37.68
N THR A 145 -11.27 -22.38 38.34
CA THR A 145 -10.54 -22.56 39.60
C THR A 145 -11.42 -22.07 40.75
N PRO A 146 -11.99 -22.95 41.60
CA PRO A 146 -12.81 -22.58 42.76
C PRO A 146 -12.00 -21.91 43.88
#